data_AF-A0A920S3L5-F1
#
_entry.id   AF-A0A920S3L5-F1
#
_cell.length_a   1.000
_cell.length_b   1.000
_cell.length_c   1.000
_cell.angle_alpha   90.00
_cell.angle_beta   90.00
_cell.angle_gamma   90.00
#
_symmetry.space_group_name_H-M   'P 1'
#
loop_
_entity.id
_entity.type
_entity.pdbx_description
1 polymer ?
#
loop_
_entity_poly.entity_id
_entity_poly.type
_entity_poly.pdbx_seq_one_letter_code
_entity_poly.pdbx_strand_id
1 'polypeptide(L)' 'MNFRGHEEHLRTAWRLHTNAGLASWEIVRGGNEIVGYGILQVSGDEAHLLNVCVRNQLHGWGFWGARSYFF' A
#
# COMPACT_ATOMS: atom_id res chain seq x y z
N MET A 1 -14.28 -17.79 -7.02
CA MET A 1 -13.10 -17.42 -6.20
C MET A 1 -13.46 -16.24 -5.34
N ASN A 2 -13.27 -16.33 -4.03
CA ASN A 2 -13.74 -15.35 -3.05
C ASN A 2 -12.72 -14.21 -2.92
N PHE A 3 -12.99 -13.07 -3.56
CA PHE A 3 -12.07 -11.93 -3.66
C PHE A 3 -11.92 -11.12 -2.36
N ARG A 4 -12.77 -11.37 -1.35
CA ARG A 4 -12.75 -10.67 -0.05
C ARG A 4 -11.49 -10.90 0.78
N GLY A 5 -10.92 -12.11 0.75
CA GLY A 5 -9.77 -12.46 1.58
C GLY A 5 -8.46 -11.77 1.16
N HIS A 6 -8.35 -11.31 -0.08
CA HIS A 6 -7.12 -10.66 -0.56
C HIS A 6 -7.07 -9.17 -0.18
N GLU A 7 -8.22 -8.50 -0.12
CA GLU A 7 -8.35 -7.13 0.41
C GLU A 7 -8.04 -7.08 1.90
N GLU A 8 -8.55 -8.04 2.68
CA GLU A 8 -8.30 -8.08 4.13
C GLU A 8 -6.82 -8.25 4.45
N HIS A 9 -6.10 -9.07 3.69
CA HIS A 9 -4.64 -9.21 3.85
C HIS A 9 -3.89 -7.92 3.54
N LEU A 10 -4.24 -7.23 2.45
CA LEU A 10 -3.62 -5.94 2.10
C LEU A 10 -3.85 -4.90 3.21
N ARG A 11 -5.08 -4.83 3.74
CA ARG A 11 -5.44 -3.91 4.83
C ARG A 11 -4.75 -4.25 6.14
N THR A 12 -4.63 -5.53 6.46
CA THR A 12 -3.99 -6.00 7.70
C THR A 12 -2.49 -5.71 7.67
N ALA A 13 -1.83 -6.05 6.57
CA ALA A 13 -0.42 -5.76 6.37
C ALA A 13 -0.16 -4.25 6.45
N TRP A 14 -0.94 -3.44 5.72
CA TRP A 14 -0.82 -1.99 5.79
C TRP A 14 -0.96 -1.47 7.23
N ARG A 15 -2.05 -1.83 7.94
CA ARG A 15 -2.28 -1.42 9.34
C ARG A 15 -1.13 -1.77 10.28
N LEU A 16 -0.52 -2.94 10.15
CA LEU A 16 0.60 -3.34 11.00
C LEU A 16 1.80 -2.40 10.86
N HIS A 17 2.16 -2.04 9.62
CA HIS A 17 3.31 -1.17 9.37
C HIS A 17 3.02 0.28 9.75
N THR A 18 1.79 0.73 9.48
CA THR A 18 1.28 2.02 9.93
C THR A 18 1.36 2.16 11.45
N ASN A 19 0.89 1.15 12.20
CA ASN A 19 0.96 1.14 13.66
C ASN A 19 2.39 1.03 14.19
N ALA A 20 3.32 0.52 13.39
CA ALA A 20 4.75 0.50 13.71
C ALA A 20 5.45 1.85 13.42
N GLY A 21 4.70 2.88 12.99
CA GLY A 21 5.24 4.21 12.68
C GLY A 21 5.96 4.30 11.34
N LEU A 22 5.81 3.30 10.46
CA LEU A 22 6.41 3.32 9.13
C LEU A 22 5.58 4.19 8.19
N ALA A 23 6.29 4.98 7.36
CA ALA A 23 5.66 5.74 6.31
C ALA A 23 4.99 4.79 5.31
N SER A 24 3.72 5.03 5.00
CA SER A 24 2.94 4.15 4.13
C SER A 24 1.89 4.92 3.33
N TRP A 25 1.46 4.32 2.21
CA TRP A 25 0.42 4.89 1.36
C TRP A 25 -0.48 3.81 0.79
N GLU A 26 -1.71 4.21 0.46
CA GLU A 26 -2.67 3.38 -0.26
C GLU A 26 -2.57 3.68 -1.76
N ILE A 27 -2.62 2.63 -2.59
CA ILE A 27 -2.77 2.75 -4.04
C ILE A 27 -4.27 2.68 -4.32
N VAL A 28 -4.82 3.76 -4.89
CA VAL A 28 -6.26 3.91 -5.05
C VAL A 28 -6.62 4.02 -6.53
N ARG A 29 -7.59 3.21 -6.97
CA ARG A 29 -8.19 3.25 -8.31
C ARG A 29 -9.56 3.90 -8.23
N GLY A 30 -9.88 4.78 -9.19
CA GLY A 30 -11.20 5.40 -9.29
C GLY A 30 -11.60 6.21 -8.05
N GLY A 31 -10.63 6.74 -7.29
CA GLY A 31 -10.85 7.62 -6.14
C GLY A 31 -11.16 6.91 -4.81
N ASN A 32 -11.75 5.71 -4.81
CA ASN A 32 -12.15 5.02 -3.57
C ASN A 32 -11.73 3.54 -3.49
N GLU A 33 -11.35 2.89 -4.59
CA GLU A 33 -10.99 1.47 -4.55
C GLU A 33 -9.52 1.29 -4.17
N ILE A 34 -9.24 0.74 -2.99
CA ILE A 34 -7.87 0.43 -2.56
C ILE A 34 -7.41 -0.85 -3.24
N VAL A 35 -6.47 -0.72 -4.18
CA VAL A 35 -5.95 -1.82 -4.99
C VAL A 35 -4.56 -2.27 -4.58
N GLY A 36 -3.97 -1.60 -3.58
CA GLY A 36 -2.64 -1.91 -3.10
C GLY A 36 -2.17 -0.95 -2.01
N TYR A 37 -0.93 -1.12 -1.58
CA TYR A 37 -0.25 -0.23 -0.65
C TYR A 37 1.24 -0.20 -0.95
N GLY A 38 1.93 0.82 -0.42
CA GLY A 38 3.38 0.82 -0.32
C GLY A 38 3.85 1.20 1.07
N ILE A 39 5.06 0.75 1.40
CA ILE A 39 5.73 1.00 2.68
C ILE A 39 7.12 1.54 2.40
N LEU A 40 7.45 2.64 3.06
CA LEU A 40 8.76 3.27 3.05
C LEU A 40 9.31 3.27 4.48
N GLN A 41 10.60 2.97 4.58
CA GLN A 41 11.38 3.31 5.76
C GLN A 41 12.16 4.58 5.45
N VAL A 42 11.92 5.62 6.23
CA VAL A 42 12.66 6.88 6.13
C VAL A 42 13.63 6.93 7.31
N SER A 43 14.90 7.18 7.03
CA SER A 43 15.94 7.30 8.05
C SER A 43 17.01 8.27 7.58
N GLY A 44 17.25 9.31 8.36
CA GLY A 44 18.17 10.39 7.97
C GLY A 44 17.69 11.08 6.70
N ASP A 45 18.54 11.08 5.68
CA ASP A 45 18.31 11.62 4.34
C ASP A 45 17.93 10.55 3.31
N GLU A 46 17.74 9.31 3.73
CA GLU A 46 17.40 8.19 2.86
C GLU A 46 15.96 7.71 3.04
N ALA A 47 15.36 7.28 1.93
CA ALA A 47 14.06 6.62 1.89
C ALA A 47 14.17 5.29 1.17
N HIS A 48 13.92 4.20 1.90
CA HIS A 48 14.02 2.83 1.40
C HIS A 48 12.63 2.26 1.17
N LEU A 49 12.37 1.82 -0.06
CA LEU A 49 11.13 1.15 -0.42
C LEU A 49 11.15 -0.28 0.11
N LEU A 50 10.41 -0.54 1.20
CA LEU A 50 10.37 -1.87 1.81
C LEU A 50 9.43 -2.81 1.08
N ASN A 51 8.27 -2.31 0.63
CA ASN A 51 7.27 -3.12 -0.04
C ASN A 51 6.34 -2.29 -0.92
N VAL A 52 5.95 -2.85 -2.05
CA VAL A 52 4.80 -2.39 -2.85
C VAL A 52 3.98 -3.60 -3.20
N CYS A 53 2.73 -3.62 -2.77
CA CYS A 53 1.82 -4.70 -3.05
C CYS A 53 0.62 -4.18 -3.83
N VAL A 54 0.28 -4.85 -4.92
CA VAL A 54 -0.88 -4.55 -5.77
C VAL A 54 -1.68 -5.84 -5.93
N ARG A 55 -3.01 -5.74 -6.01
CA ARG A 55 -3.87 -6.88 -6.35
C ARG A 55 -3.40 -7.55 -7.64
N ASN A 56 -3.28 -8.88 -7.62
CA ASN A 56 -2.77 -9.67 -8.74
C ASN A 56 -3.51 -9.41 -10.07
N GLN A 57 -4.82 -9.17 -10.03
CA GLN A 57 -5.62 -8.91 -11.24
C GLN A 57 -5.24 -7.61 -11.96
N LEU A 58 -4.45 -6.75 -11.32
CA LEU A 58 -4.10 -5.42 -11.79
C LEU A 58 -2.59 -5.24 -12.00
N HIS A 59 -1.82 -6.34 -11.96
CA HIS A 59 -0.39 -6.29 -12.27
C HIS A 59 -0.18 -5.89 -13.73
N GLY A 60 0.85 -5.07 -14.00
CA GLY A 60 1.18 -4.58 -15.35
C GLY A 60 0.38 -3.37 -15.82
N TRP A 61 -0.54 -2.84 -15.01
CA TRP A 61 -1.40 -1.71 -15.42
C TRP A 61 -0.74 -0.33 -15.27
N GLY A 62 0.32 -0.22 -14.47
CA GLY A 62 0.96 1.05 -14.13
C GLY A 62 0.06 1.94 -13.26
N PHE A 63 0.55 2.33 -12.07
CA PHE A 63 -0.18 3.20 -11.15
C PHE A 63 0.61 4.46 -10.87
N TRP A 64 -0.02 5.62 -11.08
CA TRP A 64 0.61 6.94 -10.89
C TRP A 64 -0.02 7.76 -9.75
N GLY A 65 -1.03 7.22 -9.06
CA GLY A 65 -1.76 7.90 -7.97
C GLY A 65 -1.69 7.14 -6.66
N ALA A 66 -1.34 7.84 -5.58
CA ALA A 66 -1.23 7.31 -4.23
C ALA A 66 -1.87 8.27 -3.22
N ARG A 67 -2.51 7.74 -2.19
CA ARG A 67 -2.97 8.50 -1.03
C ARG A 67 -2.04 8.22 0.14
N SER A 68 -1.25 9.21 0.52
CA SER A 68 -0.22 9.07 1.56
C SER A 68 -0.76 9.46 2.95
N TYR A 69 -0.29 8.76 3.97
CA TYR A 69 -0.52 9.09 5.38
C TYR A 69 0.84 9.20 6.07
N PHE A 70 1.12 10.37 6.67
CA PHE A 70 2.30 10.61 7.47
C PHE A 70 1.85 10.79 8.93
N PHE A 71 2.55 10.14 9.86
CA PHE A 71 2.31 10.23 11.32
C PHE A 71 3.29 11.19 11.97
#